data_AF-A0AA50K5R2-F1
#
_entry.id   AF-A0AA50K5R2-F1
#
_cell.length_a   1.000
_cell.length_b   1.000
_cell.length_c   1.000
_cell.angle_alpha   90.00
_cell.angle_beta   90.00
_cell.angle_gamma   90.00
#
_symmetry.space_group_name_H-M   'P 1'
#
loop_
_entity.id
_entity.type
_entity.pdbx_description
1 polymer ?
#
loop_
_entity_poly.entity_id
_entity_poly.type
_entity_poly.pdbx_seq_one_letter_code
_entity_poly.pdbx_strand_id
1 'polypeptide(L)' 'INIRIEHVKHSKCRQDFLKRVKENERLLKEAKAAGKIVKLKRQPAPPKTAHIVSGTEKPVLLAPIPYEFVA' A
#
# COMPACT_ATOMS: atom_id res chain seq x y z
N ILE A 1 1.79 26.14 -24.04
CA ILE A 1 1.27 26.84 -22.84
C ILE A 1 2.48 27.45 -22.14
N ASN A 2 2.49 28.77 -21.94
CA ASN A 2 3.60 29.47 -21.30
C ASN A 2 3.17 29.87 -19.89
N ILE A 3 3.88 29.37 -18.88
CA ILE A 3 3.51 29.53 -17.48
C ILE A 3 4.72 30.06 -16.72
N ARG A 4 4.50 31.06 -15.86
CA ARG A 4 5.53 31.58 -14.96
C ARG A 4 5.74 30.66 -13.75
N ILE A 5 6.91 30.74 -13.14
CA ILE A 5 7.37 29.79 -12.11
C ILE A 5 6.47 29.79 -10.87
N GLU A 6 5.83 30.90 -10.54
CA GLU A 6 4.90 31.06 -9.41
C GLU A 6 3.67 30.16 -9.52
N HIS A 7 3.28 29.78 -10.74
CA HIS A 7 2.16 28.89 -11.01
C HIS A 7 2.59 27.42 -11.19
N VAL A 8 3.88 27.12 -11.05
CA VAL A 8 4.43 25.76 -11.21
C VAL A 8 4.94 25.26 -9.87
N LYS A 9 4.60 24.01 -9.55
CA LYS A 9 5.17 23.27 -8.43
C LYS A 9 5.75 21.95 -8.91
N HIS A 10 6.81 21.50 -8.23
CA HIS A 10 7.40 20.21 -8.52
C HIS A 10 6.44 19.06 -8.18
N SER A 11 6.36 18.08 -9.07
CA SER A 11 5.53 16.91 -8.87
C SER A 11 6.23 15.86 -8.01
N LYS A 12 5.54 15.41 -6.96
CA LYS A 12 6.03 14.34 -6.07
C LYS A 12 6.03 12.96 -6.74
N CYS A 13 5.18 12.73 -7.75
CA CYS A 13 5.09 11.41 -8.39
C CYS A 13 6.40 10.99 -9.07
N ARG A 14 7.12 11.94 -9.69
CA ARG A 14 8.44 11.68 -10.27
C ARG A 14 9.48 11.43 -9.20
N GLN A 15 9.43 12.16 -8.09
CA GLN A 15 10.35 11.99 -6.97
C GLN A 15 10.22 10.58 -6.37
N ASP A 16 8.99 10.10 -6.16
CA ASP A 16 8.75 8.76 -5.61
C ASP A 16 9.18 7.65 -6.58
N PHE A 17 8.97 7.87 -7.89
CA PHE A 17 9.51 6.98 -8.92
C PHE A 17 11.03 6.88 -8.87
N LEU A 18 11.74 8.03 -8.80
CA LEU A 18 13.20 8.07 -8.75
C LEU A 18 13.76 7.43 -7.47
N LYS A 19 13.11 7.65 -6.32
CA LYS A 19 13.46 6.96 -5.06
C LYS A 19 13.37 5.45 -5.22
N ARG A 20 12.30 4.94 -5.85
CA ARG A 20 12.12 3.51 -6.10
C ARG A 20 13.15 2.92 -7.07
N VAL A 21 13.56 3.67 -8.10
CA VAL A 21 14.62 3.20 -9.02
C VAL A 21 15.94 3.01 -8.28
N LYS A 22 16.33 4.00 -7.47
CA LYS A 22 17.56 3.91 -6.64
C LYS A 22 17.52 2.74 -5.66
N GLU A 23 16.39 2.55 -4.98
CA GLU A 23 16.19 1.44 -4.06
C GLU A 23 16.29 0.08 -4.76
N ASN A 24 15.65 -0.07 -5.92
CA ASN A 24 15.70 -1.29 -6.71
C ASN A 24 17.13 -1.62 -7.18
N GLU A 25 17.92 -0.63 -7.59
CA GLU A 25 19.32 -0.83 -7.97
C GLU A 25 20.18 -1.29 -6.80
N ARG A 26 19.95 -0.73 -5.60
CA ARG A 26 20.63 -1.17 -4.38
C ARG A 26 20.31 -2.63 -4.07
N LEU A 27 19.02 -2.97 -4.02
CA LEU A 27 18.57 -4.34 -3.75
C LEU A 27 19.08 -5.33 -4.81
N LEU A 28 19.15 -4.93 -6.08
CA LEU A 28 19.69 -5.77 -7.14
C LEU A 28 21.19 -6.07 -6.94
N LYS A 29 21.97 -5.06 -6.55
CA LYS A 29 23.41 -5.23 -6.28
C LYS A 29 23.65 -6.14 -5.07
N GLU A 30 22.90 -5.93 -3.99
CA GLU A 30 22.95 -6.77 -2.78
C GLU A 30 22.53 -8.21 -3.08
N ALA A 31 21.45 -8.39 -3.85
CA ALA A 31 20.97 -9.70 -4.27
C ALA A 31 22.00 -10.45 -5.12
N LYS A 32 22.66 -9.74 -6.05
CA LYS A 32 23.73 -10.29 -6.89
C LYS A 32 24.94 -10.70 -6.04
N ALA A 33 25.33 -9.89 -5.05
CA ALA A 33 26.43 -10.21 -4.14
C ALA A 33 26.10 -11.41 -3.23
N ALA A 34 24.86 -11.52 -2.75
CA ALA A 34 24.39 -12.63 -1.92
C ALA A 34 24.00 -13.89 -2.71
N GLY A 35 23.98 -13.84 -4.05
CA GLY A 35 23.53 -14.95 -4.90
C GLY A 35 22.03 -15.26 -4.79
N LYS A 36 21.21 -14.34 -4.29
CA LYS A 36 19.76 -14.52 -4.08
C LYS A 36 18.96 -13.86 -5.20
N ILE A 37 17.82 -14.45 -5.56
CA ILE A 37 16.88 -13.84 -6.51
C ILE A 37 15.88 -12.98 -5.74
N VAL A 38 15.76 -11.69 -6.10
CA VAL A 38 14.84 -10.74 -5.48
C VAL A 38 13.76 -10.29 -6.46
N LYS A 39 12.51 -10.22 -6.00
CA LYS A 39 11.38 -9.69 -6.78
C LYS A 39 11.32 -8.16 -6.68
N LEU A 40 11.75 -7.46 -7.73
CA LEU A 40 11.78 -5.99 -7.77
C LEU A 40 10.49 -5.32 -8.29
N LYS A 41 9.56 -6.12 -8.84
CA LYS A 41 8.28 -5.64 -9.35
C LYS A 41 7.27 -5.50 -8.21
N ARG A 42 6.52 -4.39 -8.21
CA ARG A 42 5.40 -4.18 -7.29
C ARG A 42 4.31 -5.23 -7.54
N GLN A 43 3.68 -5.68 -6.47
CA GLN A 43 2.53 -6.58 -6.51
C GLN A 43 1.29 -5.84 -5.99
N PRO A 44 0.09 -6.17 -6.50
CA PRO A 44 -1.15 -5.73 -5.87
C PRO A 44 -1.29 -6.33 -4.47
N ALA A 45 -2.26 -5.82 -3.70
CA ALA A 45 -2.57 -6.40 -2.40
C ALA A 45 -2.94 -7.89 -2.56
N PRO A 46 -2.22 -8.81 -1.91
CA PRO A 46 -2.56 -10.22 -1.94
C PRO A 46 -3.80 -10.48 -1.07
N PRO A 47 -4.45 -11.65 -1.22
CA PRO A 47 -5.46 -12.11 -0.26
C PRO A 47 -4.91 -12.11 1.16
N LYS A 48 -5.77 -11.81 2.15
CA LYS A 48 -5.37 -11.86 3.56
C LYS A 48 -4.90 -13.27 3.91
N THR A 49 -3.77 -13.37 4.60
CA THR A 49 -3.25 -14.65 5.09
C THR A 49 -4.15 -15.20 6.19
N ALA A 50 -4.20 -16.53 6.30
CA ALA A 50 -4.87 -17.19 7.41
C ALA A 50 -4.24 -16.75 8.75
N HIS A 51 -5.07 -16.45 9.73
CA HIS A 51 -4.66 -16.11 11.08
C HIS A 51 -5.73 -16.57 12.07
N ILE A 52 -5.32 -16.82 13.31
CA ILE A 52 -6.22 -17.18 14.40
C ILE A 52 -6.63 -15.90 15.11
N VAL A 53 -7.93 -15.66 15.20
CA VAL A 53 -8.50 -14.58 16.02
C VAL A 53 -8.91 -15.18 17.36
N SER A 54 -8.22 -14.79 18.43
CA SER A 54 -8.62 -15.13 19.79
C SER A 54 -9.40 -13.95 20.39
N GLY A 55 -10.60 -14.21 20.87
CA GLY A 55 -11.41 -13.22 21.58
C GLY A 55 -11.22 -13.38 23.08
N THR A 56 -10.78 -12.31 23.76
CA THR A 56 -10.86 -12.23 25.22
C THR A 56 -12.31 -12.09 25.69
N GLU A 57 -13.13 -11.41 24.87
CA GLU A 57 -14.55 -11.15 25.10
C GLU A 57 -15.43 -12.02 24.20
N LYS A 58 -16.67 -12.26 24.65
CA LYS A 58 -17.63 -13.07 23.90
C LYS A 58 -18.11 -12.29 22.66
N PRO A 59 -18.29 -12.95 21.50
CA PRO A 59 -18.86 -12.31 20.32
C PRO A 59 -20.24 -11.70 20.62
N VAL A 60 -20.48 -10.48 20.14
CA VAL A 60 -21.76 -9.79 20.28
C VAL A 60 -22.77 -10.36 19.29
N LEU A 61 -23.94 -10.79 19.78
CA LEU A 61 -25.06 -11.18 18.93
C LEU A 61 -25.75 -9.92 18.41
N LEU A 62 -25.80 -9.76 17.09
CA LEU A 62 -26.51 -8.66 16.42
C LEU A 62 -27.79 -9.20 15.76
N ALA A 63 -28.90 -8.48 15.94
CA ALA A 63 -30.19 -8.76 15.31
C ALA A 63 -30.61 -7.57 14.43
N PRO A 64 -31.33 -7.80 13.32
CA PRO A 64 -31.88 -6.72 12.52
C PRO A 64 -32.86 -5.88 13.33
N ILE A 65 -32.81 -4.57 13.12
CA ILE A 65 -33.74 -3.62 13.73
C ILE A 65 -35.09 -3.73 13.00
N PRO A 66 -36.24 -3.71 13.70
CA PRO A 66 -37.55 -3.68 13.07
C PRO A 66 -37.75 -2.42 12.21
N TYR A 67 -38.63 -2.51 11.21
CA TYR A 67 -39.01 -1.35 10.41
C TYR A 67 -39.81 -0.35 11.25
N GLU A 68 -39.37 0.90 11.25
CA GLU A 68 -40.08 2.02 11.87
C GLU A 68 -40.29 3.13 10.83
N PHE A 69 -41.52 3.60 10.70
CA PHE A 69 -41.82 4.79 9.91
C PHE A 69 -41.56 6.02 10.78
N VAL A 70 -40.41 6.66 10.59
CA VAL A 70 -40.06 7.92 11.25
C VAL A 70 -40.56 9.06 10.37
N ALA A 71 -41.58 9.78 10.83
CA ALA A 71 -42.14 10.98 10.20
C ALA A 71 -41.56 12.25 10.84
#